data_AF-A0A0J8QXX9-F1
#
_entry.id   AF-A0A0J8QXX9-F1
#
_cell.length_a   1.000
_cell.length_b   1.000
_cell.length_c   1.000
_cell.angle_alpha   90.00
_cell.angle_beta   90.00
_cell.angle_gamma   90.00
#
_symmetry.space_group_name_H-M   'P 1'
#
loop_
_entity.id
_entity.type
_entity.pdbx_description
1 polymer ?
#
loop_
_entity_poly.entity_id
_entity_poly.type
_entity_poly.pdbx_seq_one_letter_code
_entity_poly.pdbx_strand_id
1 'polypeptide(L)'
;MGSGTPEKKRKRASEKHDRPSKKPAIESVMPPLKVKFIENDAGPVPVIASTPGIRLPESLSLQAYTKPRAKRASTTATTNSDVISSELLLHSSSHPKLDFTAREGVDQLDSLWNHYVAIYDPKRNALQLVEARKVTVRSSLREAVPDEEEESDEEVFPIHLSSPDQDR
;
A
#
# COMPACT_ATOMS: atom_id res chain seq x y z
N MET A 1 -74.75 39.46 18.20
CA MET A 1 -73.40 40.06 18.18
C MET A 1 -72.41 38.99 18.63
N GLY A 2 -71.40 38.66 17.82
CA GLY A 2 -70.37 37.67 18.17
C GLY A 2 -70.17 36.59 17.10
N SER A 3 -69.55 36.97 15.97
CA SER A 3 -69.16 36.10 14.86
C SER A 3 -67.98 35.20 15.20
N GLY A 4 -68.13 33.88 15.04
CA GLY A 4 -67.02 32.92 15.12
C GLY A 4 -66.98 32.06 13.85
N THR A 5 -66.30 32.54 12.81
CA THR A 5 -65.91 31.69 11.67
C THR A 5 -64.49 31.17 11.91
N PRO A 6 -64.22 29.88 11.68
CA PRO A 6 -62.92 29.29 11.98
C PRO A 6 -61.83 29.88 11.08
N GLU A 7 -60.76 30.38 11.71
CA GLU A 7 -59.55 30.88 11.06
C GLU A 7 -58.98 29.84 10.10
N LYS A 8 -59.14 30.10 8.80
CA LYS A 8 -58.52 29.32 7.74
C LYS A 8 -57.02 29.61 7.74
N LYS A 9 -56.26 28.77 8.43
CA LYS A 9 -54.78 28.73 8.42
C LYS A 9 -54.29 28.71 6.96
N ARG A 10 -53.75 29.84 6.49
CA ARG A 10 -53.24 30.00 5.12
C ARG A 10 -52.03 29.08 4.93
N LYS A 11 -52.08 28.20 3.92
CA LYS A 11 -50.88 27.44 3.50
C LYS A 11 -49.84 28.45 3.03
N ARG A 12 -48.67 28.49 3.69
CA ARG A 12 -47.49 29.17 3.12
C ARG A 12 -47.23 28.53 1.77
N ALA A 13 -47.14 29.34 0.72
CA ALA A 13 -46.65 28.86 -0.57
C ALA A 13 -45.25 28.30 -0.28
N SER A 14 -45.09 26.99 -0.42
CA SER A 14 -43.77 26.39 -0.48
C SER A 14 -43.06 27.07 -1.64
N GLU A 15 -42.05 27.87 -1.34
CA GLU A 15 -41.06 28.31 -2.29
C GLU A 15 -40.42 27.03 -2.82
N LYS A 16 -40.99 26.50 -3.91
CA LYS A 16 -40.36 25.45 -4.68
C LYS A 16 -39.10 26.11 -5.22
N HIS A 17 -37.99 25.90 -4.52
CA HIS A 17 -36.69 26.08 -5.13
C HIS A 17 -36.71 25.20 -6.38
N ASP A 18 -36.80 25.85 -7.52
CA ASP A 18 -36.63 25.27 -8.84
C ASP A 18 -35.16 24.88 -8.92
N ARG A 19 -34.81 23.76 -8.26
CA ARG A 19 -33.49 23.15 -8.40
C ARG A 19 -33.45 22.70 -9.85
N PRO A 20 -32.58 23.29 -10.70
CA PRO A 20 -32.52 22.91 -12.09
C PRO A 20 -32.23 21.41 -12.18
N SER A 21 -33.24 20.65 -12.61
CA SER A 21 -33.20 19.19 -12.76
C SER A 21 -32.40 18.77 -13.99
N LYS A 22 -31.98 19.73 -14.82
CA LYS A 22 -31.12 19.52 -15.96
C LYS A 22 -29.67 19.56 -15.50
N LYS A 23 -29.06 18.38 -15.43
CA LYS A 23 -27.60 18.25 -15.44
C LYS A 23 -27.09 19.03 -16.66
N PRO A 24 -26.23 20.04 -16.51
CA PRO A 24 -25.66 20.74 -17.65
C PRO A 24 -24.95 19.70 -18.52
N ALA A 25 -25.31 19.65 -19.79
CA ALA A 25 -24.59 18.86 -20.76
C ALA A 25 -23.20 19.49 -20.90
N ILE A 26 -22.21 18.89 -20.24
CA ILE A 26 -20.82 19.22 -20.50
C ILE A 26 -20.55 18.70 -21.91
N GLU A 27 -20.52 19.60 -22.89
CA GLU A 27 -20.02 19.28 -24.23
C GLU A 27 -18.60 18.75 -24.06
N SER A 28 -18.41 17.45 -24.22
CA SER A 28 -17.09 16.85 -24.10
C SER A 28 -16.29 17.25 -25.33
N VAL A 29 -15.25 18.04 -25.11
CA VAL A 29 -14.30 18.50 -26.15
C VAL A 29 -13.55 17.34 -26.83
N MET A 30 -13.67 16.11 -26.30
CA MET A 30 -12.98 14.92 -26.79
C MET A 30 -13.91 13.72 -27.01
N PRO A 31 -13.55 12.80 -27.93
CA PRO A 31 -14.31 11.57 -28.15
C PRO A 31 -14.39 10.69 -26.89
N PRO A 32 -15.50 9.95 -26.68
CA PRO A 32 -15.66 9.09 -25.52
C PRO A 32 -14.60 8.00 -25.46
N LEU A 33 -13.96 7.87 -24.29
CA LEU A 33 -12.91 6.91 -23.99
C LEU A 33 -13.51 5.53 -23.66
N LYS A 34 -13.03 4.47 -24.31
CA LYS A 34 -13.48 3.10 -24.01
C LYS A 34 -12.78 2.58 -22.76
N VAL A 35 -13.49 2.52 -21.63
CA VAL A 35 -12.97 1.97 -20.37
C VAL A 35 -13.28 0.48 -20.27
N LYS A 36 -12.27 -0.33 -19.99
CA LYS A 36 -12.40 -1.76 -19.73
C LYS A 36 -11.80 -2.09 -18.37
N PHE A 37 -12.59 -2.74 -17.53
CA PHE A 37 -12.11 -3.30 -16.28
C PHE A 37 -11.60 -4.72 -16.54
N ILE A 38 -10.41 -5.05 -16.06
CA ILE A 38 -9.79 -6.36 -16.20
C ILE A 38 -9.86 -7.08 -14.85
N GLU A 39 -10.57 -8.20 -14.84
CA GLU A 39 -10.64 -9.12 -13.69
C GLU A 39 -9.36 -9.96 -13.64
N ASN A 40 -8.84 -10.20 -12.42
CA ASN A 40 -7.59 -10.92 -12.20
C ASN A 40 -7.82 -12.11 -11.26
N ASP A 41 -8.51 -13.13 -11.76
CA ASP A 41 -9.04 -14.24 -10.96
C ASP A 41 -7.99 -15.20 -10.40
N ALA A 42 -6.71 -15.10 -10.81
CA ALA A 42 -5.72 -16.14 -10.55
C ALA A 42 -4.29 -15.67 -10.27
N GLY A 43 -4.06 -14.37 -10.00
CA GLY A 43 -2.70 -13.83 -9.97
C GLY A 43 -2.43 -12.72 -8.95
N PRO A 44 -1.14 -12.46 -8.65
CA PRO A 44 -0.75 -11.30 -7.86
C PRO A 44 -1.19 -10.02 -8.58
N VAL A 45 -1.93 -9.17 -7.85
CA VAL A 45 -2.35 -7.85 -8.34
C VAL A 45 -1.17 -6.87 -8.31
N PRO A 46 -1.17 -5.84 -9.16
CA PRO A 46 -0.18 -4.77 -9.12
C PRO A 46 -0.11 -4.12 -7.72
N VAL A 47 1.10 -3.76 -7.31
CA VAL A 47 1.35 -3.08 -6.03
C VAL A 47 1.83 -1.67 -6.27
N ILE A 48 1.19 -0.70 -5.62
CA ILE A 48 1.60 0.70 -5.60
C ILE A 48 2.34 0.93 -4.28
N ALA A 49 3.66 1.03 -4.34
CA ALA A 49 4.50 1.27 -3.17
C ALA A 49 4.70 2.77 -2.90
N SER A 50 4.34 3.23 -1.70
CA SER A 50 4.70 4.55 -1.17
C SER A 50 5.99 4.43 -0.36
N THR A 51 6.96 5.31 -0.57
CA THR A 51 8.26 5.28 0.11
C THR A 51 8.55 6.63 0.79
N PRO A 52 7.74 7.04 1.79
CA PRO A 52 7.94 8.33 2.43
C PRO A 52 9.27 8.36 3.18
N GLY A 53 10.11 9.35 2.86
CA GLY A 53 11.38 9.60 3.55
C GLY A 53 12.50 8.59 3.23
N ILE A 54 12.29 7.65 2.31
CA ILE A 54 13.31 6.67 1.92
C ILE A 54 13.36 6.50 0.40
N ARG A 55 14.56 6.19 -0.13
CA ARG A 55 14.75 5.79 -1.52
C ARG A 55 15.05 4.29 -1.56
N LEU A 56 14.23 3.53 -2.28
CA LEU A 56 14.47 2.10 -2.42
C LEU A 56 15.58 1.84 -3.44
N PRO A 57 16.49 0.88 -3.18
CA PRO A 57 17.40 0.36 -4.20
C PRO A 57 16.61 -0.28 -5.35
N GLU A 58 17.05 -0.06 -6.59
CA GLU A 58 16.38 -0.65 -7.76
C GLU A 58 16.53 -2.18 -7.82
N SER A 59 17.60 -2.72 -7.23
CA SER A 59 17.88 -4.15 -7.14
C SER A 59 17.24 -4.84 -5.93
N LEU A 60 16.32 -4.18 -5.22
CA LEU A 60 15.69 -4.72 -4.02
C LEU A 60 14.71 -5.85 -4.34
N SER A 61 15.01 -7.06 -3.90
CA SER A 61 14.10 -8.21 -4.01
C SER A 61 13.15 -8.26 -2.80
N LEU A 62 11.85 -8.09 -3.03
CA LEU A 62 10.81 -8.17 -2.00
C LEU A 62 10.12 -9.53 -2.02
N GLN A 63 10.02 -10.17 -0.86
CA GLN A 63 9.23 -11.39 -0.65
C GLN A 63 7.81 -11.02 -0.24
N ALA A 64 6.83 -11.64 -0.90
CA ALA A 64 5.42 -11.39 -0.66
C ALA A 64 4.82 -12.43 0.30
N TYR A 65 4.09 -11.94 1.28
CA TYR A 65 3.35 -12.72 2.25
C TYR A 65 1.90 -12.25 2.27
N THR A 66 0.97 -13.19 2.24
CA THR A 66 -0.45 -12.90 2.33
C THR A 66 -1.02 -13.52 3.59
N LYS A 67 -1.95 -12.82 4.23
CA LYS A 67 -2.73 -13.36 5.34
C LYS A 67 -4.21 -13.02 5.16
N PRO A 68 -5.14 -13.87 5.63
CA PRO A 68 -6.55 -13.52 5.65
C PRO A 68 -6.80 -12.26 6.50
N ARG A 69 -7.66 -11.38 6.00
CA ARG A 69 -8.05 -10.15 6.69
C ARG A 69 -9.18 -10.45 7.66
N ALA A 70 -9.03 -10.03 8.91
CA ALA A 70 -10.10 -10.10 9.88
C ALA A 70 -11.17 -9.04 9.54
N LYS A 71 -12.29 -9.48 8.96
CA LYS A 71 -13.53 -8.72 8.69
C LYS A 71 -13.34 -7.24 8.30
N ARG A 72 -13.27 -6.95 7.00
CA ARG A 72 -13.71 -5.63 6.48
C ARG A 72 -15.22 -5.66 6.27
N ALA A 73 -15.92 -4.69 6.85
CA ALA A 73 -17.33 -4.43 6.58
C ALA A 73 -17.53 -3.61 5.28
N SER A 74 -16.73 -3.90 4.23
CA SER A 74 -16.89 -3.23 2.95
C SER A 74 -17.86 -4.05 2.10
N THR A 75 -19.05 -3.50 1.89
CA THR A 75 -20.14 -4.06 1.06
C THR A 75 -19.99 -3.71 -0.42
N THR A 76 -18.91 -3.03 -0.82
CA THR A 76 -18.68 -2.70 -2.23
C THR A 76 -18.04 -3.90 -2.90
N ALA A 77 -18.81 -4.60 -3.72
CA ALA A 77 -18.32 -5.69 -4.56
C ALA A 77 -17.17 -5.17 -5.44
N THR A 78 -15.93 -5.47 -5.06
CA THR A 78 -14.81 -5.35 -6.00
C THR A 78 -14.74 -6.65 -6.78
N THR A 79 -14.31 -6.53 -8.02
CA THR A 79 -14.08 -7.63 -8.95
C THR A 79 -12.95 -8.56 -8.49
N ASN A 80 -12.05 -8.12 -7.59
CA ASN A 80 -11.05 -8.99 -6.98
C ASN A 80 -11.39 -9.28 -5.52
N SER A 81 -12.05 -10.41 -5.30
CA SER A 81 -12.38 -10.93 -3.97
C SER A 81 -11.16 -11.09 -3.05
N ASP A 82 -10.01 -11.46 -3.62
CA ASP A 82 -8.76 -11.65 -2.90
C ASP A 82 -8.17 -10.37 -2.31
N VAL A 83 -8.37 -9.22 -2.98
CA VAL A 83 -7.90 -7.91 -2.49
C VAL A 83 -8.67 -7.49 -1.24
N ILE A 84 -9.96 -7.80 -1.18
CA ILE A 84 -10.80 -7.52 -0.01
C ILE A 84 -10.50 -8.51 1.13
N SER A 85 -10.34 -9.79 0.80
CA SER A 85 -10.29 -10.88 1.78
C SER A 85 -8.93 -11.09 2.44
N SER A 86 -7.85 -10.56 1.86
CA SER A 86 -6.48 -10.77 2.34
C SER A 86 -5.67 -9.48 2.44
N GLU A 87 -4.68 -9.47 3.32
CA GLU A 87 -3.69 -8.41 3.47
C GLU A 87 -2.34 -8.86 2.90
N LEU A 88 -1.70 -7.99 2.13
CA LEU A 88 -0.36 -8.18 1.61
C LEU A 88 0.70 -7.53 2.51
N LEU A 89 1.74 -8.28 2.82
CA LEU A 89 2.98 -7.84 3.45
C LEU A 89 4.13 -8.12 2.49
N LEU A 90 4.96 -7.12 2.22
CA LEU A 90 6.23 -7.33 1.52
C LEU A 90 7.38 -7.16 2.50
N HIS A 91 8.40 -7.99 2.40
CA HIS A 91 9.60 -7.88 3.23
C HIS A 91 10.87 -8.11 2.39
N SER A 92 11.92 -7.38 2.70
CA SER A 92 13.25 -7.65 2.16
C SER A 92 14.31 -7.40 3.21
N SER A 93 15.22 -8.36 3.29
CA SER A 93 16.41 -8.34 4.13
C SER A 93 17.68 -8.36 3.25
N SER A 94 17.61 -7.89 2.01
CA SER A 94 18.77 -7.94 1.10
C SER A 94 19.82 -6.86 1.36
N HIS A 95 19.52 -5.83 2.16
CA HIS A 95 20.46 -4.78 2.50
C HIS A 95 21.19 -5.11 3.82
N PRO A 96 22.52 -4.92 3.91
CA PRO A 96 23.31 -5.40 5.06
C PRO A 96 22.90 -4.77 6.40
N LYS A 97 22.47 -3.50 6.37
CA LYS A 97 22.12 -2.75 7.58
C LYS A 97 20.63 -2.50 7.77
N LEU A 98 19.82 -2.75 6.74
CA LEU A 98 18.42 -2.29 6.72
C LEU A 98 17.51 -3.43 6.31
N ASP A 99 16.37 -3.49 6.98
CA ASP A 99 15.23 -4.29 6.56
C ASP A 99 14.15 -3.39 5.99
N PHE A 100 13.59 -3.81 4.86
CA PHE A 100 12.47 -3.14 4.24
C PHE A 100 11.20 -3.93 4.54
N THR A 101 10.16 -3.23 4.99
CA THR A 101 8.83 -3.80 5.20
C THR A 101 7.81 -2.93 4.49
N ALA A 102 6.97 -3.52 3.66
CA ALA A 102 5.84 -2.86 3.04
C ALA A 102 4.54 -3.44 3.59
N ARG A 103 3.70 -2.57 4.15
CA ARG A 103 2.38 -2.95 4.65
C ARG A 103 1.30 -2.13 3.97
N GLU A 104 0.14 -2.73 3.75
CA GLU A 104 -1.05 -1.98 3.35
C GLU A 104 -1.36 -0.89 4.38
N GLY A 105 -1.80 0.28 3.90
CA GLY A 105 -2.03 1.46 4.72
C GLY A 105 -3.02 1.18 5.86
N VAL A 106 -2.60 1.51 7.09
CA VAL A 106 -3.44 1.52 8.30
C VAL A 106 -4.10 2.90 8.49
N ASP A 107 -3.72 3.88 7.68
CA ASP A 107 -4.32 5.21 7.71
C ASP A 107 -5.79 5.14 7.30
N GLN A 108 -6.62 5.86 8.04
CA GLN A 108 -8.07 5.86 7.88
C GLN A 108 -8.47 6.19 6.43
N LEU A 109 -7.71 7.04 5.74
CA LEU A 109 -7.97 7.44 4.36
C LEU A 109 -7.71 6.34 3.33
N ASP A 110 -6.57 5.67 3.41
CA ASP A 110 -6.22 4.58 2.46
C ASP A 110 -7.16 3.38 2.63
N SER A 111 -7.76 3.22 3.80
CA SER A 111 -8.77 2.18 4.03
C SER A 111 -10.13 2.46 3.35
N LEU A 112 -10.39 3.72 2.98
CA LEU A 112 -11.66 4.15 2.39
C LEU A 112 -11.67 4.04 0.85
N TRP A 113 -10.51 3.94 0.21
CA TRP A 113 -10.38 4.00 -1.25
C TRP A 113 -9.86 2.70 -1.86
N ASN A 114 -10.36 2.38 -3.04
CA ASN A 114 -9.81 1.32 -3.87
C ASN A 114 -8.77 1.94 -4.82
N HIS A 115 -7.64 1.26 -4.99
CA HIS A 115 -6.58 1.73 -5.86
C HIS A 115 -6.58 0.96 -7.18
N TYR A 116 -6.30 1.65 -8.28
CA TYR A 116 -6.28 1.06 -9.62
C TYR A 116 -5.03 1.49 -10.37
N VAL A 117 -4.52 0.59 -11.20
CA VAL A 117 -3.53 0.90 -12.24
C VAL A 117 -4.25 0.89 -13.57
N ALA A 118 -3.99 1.92 -14.38
CA ALA A 118 -4.60 2.05 -15.69
C ALA A 118 -3.54 2.14 -16.80
N ILE A 119 -3.77 1.42 -17.90
CA ILE A 119 -2.97 1.49 -19.12
C ILE A 119 -3.82 2.15 -20.20
N TYR A 120 -3.36 3.30 -20.70
CA TYR A 120 -4.01 4.01 -21.78
C TYR A 120 -3.36 3.68 -23.12
N ASP A 121 -4.16 3.19 -24.07
CA ASP A 121 -3.77 3.00 -25.47
C ASP A 121 -4.32 4.15 -26.33
N PRO A 122 -3.48 5.13 -26.70
CA PRO A 122 -3.92 6.28 -27.49
C PRO A 122 -4.36 5.89 -28.90
N LYS A 123 -3.85 4.78 -29.47
CA LYS A 123 -4.21 4.34 -30.82
C LYS A 123 -5.63 3.76 -30.86
N ARG A 124 -6.03 3.07 -29.79
CA ARG A 124 -7.36 2.46 -29.67
C ARG A 124 -8.38 3.34 -28.94
N ASN A 125 -7.94 4.48 -28.42
CA ASN A 125 -8.68 5.32 -27.48
C ASN A 125 -9.36 4.48 -26.39
N ALA A 126 -8.57 3.62 -25.74
CA ALA A 126 -9.05 2.66 -24.77
C ALA A 126 -8.20 2.70 -23.49
N LEU A 127 -8.86 2.54 -22.36
CA LEU A 127 -8.27 2.55 -21.03
C LEU A 127 -8.56 1.21 -20.36
N GLN A 128 -7.52 0.49 -19.95
CA GLN A 128 -7.63 -0.77 -19.22
C GLN A 128 -7.35 -0.52 -17.75
N LEU A 129 -8.25 -0.92 -16.86
CA LEU A 129 -8.11 -0.77 -15.41
C LEU A 129 -7.92 -2.14 -14.75
N VAL A 130 -6.99 -2.20 -13.80
CA VAL A 130 -6.79 -3.35 -12.92
C VAL A 130 -6.75 -2.85 -11.47
N GLU A 131 -7.40 -3.56 -10.57
CA GLU A 131 -7.33 -3.26 -9.13
C GLU A 131 -5.92 -3.53 -8.57
N ALA A 132 -5.43 -2.63 -7.72
CA ALA A 132 -4.08 -2.65 -7.20
C ALA A 132 -4.06 -2.53 -5.67
N ARG A 133 -3.00 -3.05 -5.05
CA ARG A 133 -2.78 -2.91 -3.60
C ARG A 133 -1.87 -1.72 -3.33
N LYS A 134 -2.33 -0.78 -2.48
CA LYS A 134 -1.49 0.30 -1.98
C LYS A 134 -0.75 -0.18 -0.73
N VAL A 135 0.57 -0.07 -0.75
CA VAL A 135 1.44 -0.38 0.40
C VAL A 135 2.35 0.79 0.70
N THR A 136 2.75 0.91 1.97
CA THR A 136 3.75 1.87 2.43
C THR A 136 4.97 1.10 2.89
N VAL A 137 6.12 1.40 2.27
CA VAL A 137 7.41 0.78 2.55
C VAL A 137 8.13 1.62 3.61
N ARG A 138 8.66 0.94 4.62
CA ARG A 138 9.47 1.51 5.69
C ARG A 138 10.76 0.72 5.83
N SER A 139 11.84 1.41 6.20
CA SER A 139 13.11 0.79 6.55
C SER A 139 13.26 0.73 8.07
N SER A 140 13.76 -0.39 8.59
CA SER A 140 14.22 -0.55 9.97
C SER A 140 15.71 -0.89 9.97
N LEU A 141 16.46 -0.33 10.93
CA LEU A 141 17.86 -0.67 11.15
C LEU A 141 17.95 -2.06 11.78
N ARG A 142 18.93 -2.87 11.34
CA ARG A 142 19.25 -4.13 12.02
C ARG A 142 20.03 -3.89 13.29
N GLU A 143 19.74 -4.69 14.30
CA GLU A 143 20.61 -4.80 15.46
C GLU A 143 21.98 -5.30 15.00
N ALA A 144 23.04 -4.63 15.46
CA ALA A 144 24.39 -5.10 15.23
C ALA A 144 24.56 -6.41 16.00
N VAL A 145 24.77 -7.51 15.28
CA VAL A 145 25.34 -8.71 15.90
C VAL A 145 26.75 -8.28 16.35
N PRO A 146 27.11 -8.41 17.64
CA PRO A 146 28.48 -8.16 18.05
C PRO A 146 29.39 -9.07 17.22
N ASP A 147 30.39 -8.49 16.58
CA ASP A 147 31.40 -9.25 15.86
C ASP A 147 32.00 -10.25 16.86
N GLU A 148 31.77 -11.55 16.66
CA GLU A 148 32.55 -12.57 17.35
C GLU A 148 33.98 -12.40 16.84
N GLU A 149 34.80 -11.74 17.64
CA GLU A 149 36.23 -11.57 17.39
C GLU A 149 36.82 -12.95 17.11
N GLU A 150 37.32 -13.14 15.89
CA GLU A 150 38.10 -14.33 15.51
C GLU A 150 39.31 -14.40 16.47
N GLU A 151 39.20 -15.26 17.47
CA GLU A 151 40.29 -15.62 18.39
C GLU A 151 41.42 -16.20 17.52
N SER A 152 42.45 -15.38 17.31
CA SER A 152 43.62 -15.76 16.55
C SER A 152 44.46 -16.70 17.41
N ASP A 153 44.55 -17.96 16.97
CA ASP A 153 45.45 -18.97 17.53
C ASP A 153 46.91 -18.47 17.44
N GLU A 154 47.42 -17.86 18.51
CA GLU A 154 48.85 -17.68 18.69
C GLU A 154 49.48 -19.04 19.07
N GLU A 155 50.01 -19.73 18.06
CA GLU A 155 50.92 -20.87 18.20
C GLU A 155 52.14 -20.48 19.07
N VAL A 156 52.11 -20.85 20.35
CA VAL A 156 53.25 -20.72 21.27
C VAL A 156 54.27 -21.81 20.95
N PHE A 157 55.31 -21.44 20.19
CA PHE A 157 56.50 -22.28 20.03
C PHE A 157 57.27 -22.37 21.37
N PRO A 158 57.49 -23.56 21.97
CA PRO A 158 58.29 -23.66 23.17
C PRO A 158 59.77 -23.42 22.84
N ILE A 159 60.32 -22.37 23.43
CA ILE A 159 61.74 -22.04 23.35
C ILE A 159 62.50 -23.09 24.17
N HIS A 160 63.25 -23.95 23.49
CA HIS A 160 64.12 -24.95 24.10
C HIS A 160 65.26 -24.22 24.82
N LEU A 161 65.19 -24.12 26.15
CA LEU A 161 66.32 -23.69 26.98
C LEU A 161 67.46 -24.69 26.78
N SER A 162 68.57 -24.25 26.19
CA SER A 162 69.84 -24.94 26.27
C SER A 162 70.57 -24.42 27.51
N SER A 163 70.86 -25.34 28.43
CA SER A 163 71.67 -25.08 29.63
C SER A 163 73.06 -24.59 29.24
N PRO A 164 73.63 -23.58 29.91
CA PRO A 164 75.03 -23.29 29.78
C PRO A 164 75.85 -24.29 30.62
N ASP A 165 76.55 -25.19 29.93
CA ASP A 165 77.80 -25.76 30.43
C ASP A 165 78.84 -24.64 30.57
N GLN A 166 79.48 -24.56 31.73
CA GLN A 166 80.84 -24.06 31.97
C GLN A 166 81.08 -24.11 33.48
N ASP A 167 82.24 -24.48 34.03
CA ASP A 167 83.39 -25.28 33.63
C ASP A 167 84.26 -25.32 34.90
N ARG A 168 85.02 -26.40 35.09
CA ARG A 168 86.28 -26.51 35.89
C ARG A 168 86.39 -25.92 37.31
#